data_AF-A0A7S0WFM8-F1
#
_entry.id   AF-A0A7S0WFM8-F1
#
_cell.length_a   1.000
_cell.length_b   1.000
_cell.length_c   1.000
_cell.angle_alpha   90.00
_cell.angle_beta   90.00
_cell.angle_gamma   90.00
#
_symmetry.space_group_name_H-M   'P 1'
#
loop_
_entity.id
_entity.type
_entity.pdbx_description
1 polymer ?
#
loop_
_entity_poly.entity_id
_entity_poly.type
_entity_poly.pdbx_seq_one_letter_code
_entity_poly.pdbx_strand_id
1 'polypeptide(L)'
;EWLQANYCAVLVREELCAPGSVPPHQLRQALLQALAVFPNSGYLTQLLVVLEGRLHASARMRQYLHTALATRPTDQLFVMAAQWEVGGASTASGVRAILERAAASKALAHSPALWHMYLGFE
;
A
#
# COMPACT_ATOMS: atom_id res chain seq x y z
N GLU A 1 22.03 3.72 -5.65
CA GLU A 1 20.63 3.34 -5.93
C GLU A 1 19.70 3.47 -4.71
N TRP A 2 20.05 2.91 -3.54
CA TRP A 2 19.32 3.15 -2.27
C TRP A 2 19.14 4.64 -1.89
N LEU A 3 20.12 5.49 -2.24
CA LEU A 3 20.07 6.93 -1.98
C LEU A 3 18.95 7.64 -2.77
N GLN A 4 18.65 7.21 -4.00
CA GLN A 4 17.58 7.84 -4.80
C GLN A 4 16.19 7.48 -4.27
N ALA A 5 15.99 6.24 -3.83
CA ALA A 5 14.75 5.83 -3.17
C ALA A 5 14.52 6.61 -1.87
N ASN A 6 15.57 6.78 -1.05
CA ASN A 6 15.52 7.60 0.17
C ASN A 6 15.34 9.09 -0.10
N TYR A 7 15.92 9.62 -1.17
CA TYR A 7 15.76 11.03 -1.53
C TYR A 7 14.34 11.33 -2.01
N CYS A 8 13.77 10.47 -2.87
CA CYS A 8 12.37 10.57 -3.28
C CYS A 8 11.43 10.43 -2.07
N ALA A 9 11.74 9.51 -1.16
CA ALA A 9 11.00 9.31 0.08
C ALA A 9 10.94 10.55 0.98
N VAL A 10 12.09 11.20 1.19
CA VAL A 10 12.20 12.41 2.02
C VAL A 10 11.47 13.58 1.36
N LEU A 11 11.65 13.79 0.05
CA LEU A 11 10.93 14.83 -0.69
C LEU A 11 9.41 14.63 -0.66
N VAL A 12 8.95 13.40 -0.85
CA VAL A 12 7.53 13.05 -0.78
C VAL A 12 6.98 13.35 0.63
N ARG A 13 7.73 12.97 1.67
CA ARG A 13 7.33 13.18 3.05
C ARG A 13 7.32 14.66 3.44
N GLU A 14 8.29 15.45 2.97
CA GLU A 14 8.32 16.90 3.16
C GLU A 14 7.16 17.60 2.45
N GLU A 15 6.86 17.26 1.19
CA GLU A 15 5.72 17.82 0.45
C GLU A 15 4.36 17.39 1.05
N LEU A 16 4.30 16.21 1.68
CA LEU A 16 3.13 15.82 2.47
C LEU A 16 3.00 16.68 3.74
N CYS A 17 4.09 17.16 4.34
CA CYS A 17 4.03 18.04 5.51
C CYS A 17 3.84 19.52 5.15
N ALA A 18 4.33 19.98 4.00
CA ALA A 18 4.23 21.36 3.53
C ALA A 18 3.73 21.40 2.07
N PRO A 19 2.42 21.59 1.84
CA PRO A 19 1.88 21.64 0.48
C PRO A 19 2.26 22.97 -0.17
N GLY A 20 3.24 22.96 -1.09
CA GLY A 20 3.67 24.22 -1.69
C GLY A 20 4.41 24.13 -3.02
N SER A 21 5.14 23.06 -3.32
CA SER A 21 6.07 23.10 -4.46
C SER A 21 5.78 22.09 -5.57
N VAL A 22 5.20 20.91 -5.27
CA VAL A 22 4.97 19.86 -6.28
C VAL A 22 3.49 19.48 -6.39
N PRO A 23 2.91 19.43 -7.60
CA PRO A 23 1.55 18.98 -7.76
C PRO A 23 1.45 17.46 -7.50
N PRO A 24 0.38 16.99 -6.84
CA PRO A 24 0.30 15.63 -6.30
C PRO A 24 0.34 14.52 -7.37
N HIS A 25 -0.05 14.84 -8.61
CA HIS A 25 -0.01 13.88 -9.72
C HIS A 25 1.43 13.57 -10.18
N GLN A 26 2.35 14.55 -10.15
CA GLN A 26 3.76 14.32 -10.49
C GLN A 26 4.44 13.47 -9.43
N LEU A 27 4.13 13.75 -8.17
CA LEU A 27 4.67 13.04 -7.03
C LEU A 27 4.21 11.56 -7.01
N ARG A 28 2.95 11.32 -7.37
CA ARG A 28 2.43 9.97 -7.65
C ARG A 28 3.19 9.28 -8.80
N GLN A 29 3.39 9.97 -9.92
CA GLN A 29 4.07 9.38 -11.08
C GLN A 29 5.51 8.99 -10.74
N ALA A 30 6.23 9.83 -9.99
CA ALA A 30 7.56 9.54 -9.49
C ALA A 30 7.56 8.33 -8.54
N LEU A 31 6.58 8.21 -7.64
CA LEU A 31 6.42 7.04 -6.76
C LEU A 31 6.14 5.76 -7.55
N LEU A 32 5.27 5.81 -8.56
CA LEU A 32 4.98 4.65 -9.41
C LEU A 32 6.20 4.22 -10.23
N GLN A 33 6.99 5.18 -10.73
CA GLN A 33 8.26 4.89 -11.39
C GLN A 33 9.27 4.26 -10.41
N ALA A 34 9.38 4.79 -9.19
CA ALA A 34 10.25 4.22 -8.16
C ALA A 34 9.80 2.80 -7.75
N LEU A 35 8.49 2.54 -7.67
CA LEU A 35 7.93 1.22 -7.38
C LEU A 35 8.12 0.23 -8.55
N ALA A 36 8.20 0.71 -9.80
CA ALA A 36 8.56 -0.14 -10.93
C ALA A 36 10.00 -0.66 -10.82
N VAL A 37 10.91 0.15 -10.28
CA VAL A 37 12.32 -0.22 -10.05
C VAL A 37 12.50 -0.99 -8.74
N PHE A 38 11.80 -0.59 -7.67
CA PHE A 38 11.88 -1.17 -6.33
C PHE A 38 10.50 -1.66 -5.82
N PRO A 39 9.98 -2.75 -6.41
CA PRO A 39 8.63 -3.25 -6.12
C PRO A 39 8.48 -3.86 -4.72
N ASN A 40 9.59 -4.22 -4.07
CA ASN A 40 9.58 -4.81 -2.73
C ASN A 40 9.77 -3.77 -1.62
N SER A 41 9.83 -2.48 -1.95
CA SER A 41 9.98 -1.43 -0.95
C SER A 41 8.62 -1.12 -0.30
N GLY A 42 8.34 -1.76 0.84
CA GLY A 42 7.13 -1.49 1.62
C GLY A 42 6.98 -0.03 2.03
N TYR A 43 8.11 0.67 2.20
CA TYR A 43 8.14 2.11 2.50
C TYR A 43 7.59 2.99 1.36
N LEU A 44 7.99 2.70 0.10
CA LEU A 44 7.48 3.44 -1.06
C LEU A 44 5.97 3.18 -1.26
N THR A 45 5.53 1.94 -1.02
CA THR A 45 4.12 1.60 -1.07
C THR A 45 3.35 2.33 0.02
N GLN A 46 3.86 2.40 1.26
CA GLN A 46 3.23 3.19 2.33
C GLN A 46 3.11 4.68 1.98
N LEU A 47 4.13 5.28 1.38
CA LEU A 47 4.04 6.67 0.92
C LEU A 47 2.96 6.86 -0.13
N LEU A 48 2.80 5.91 -1.05
CA LEU A 48 1.72 5.92 -2.03
C LEU A 48 0.35 5.77 -1.36
N VAL A 49 0.21 4.92 -0.34
CA VAL A 49 -1.01 4.79 0.49
C VAL A 49 -1.38 6.13 1.13
N VAL A 50 -0.43 6.77 1.80
CA VAL A 50 -0.63 8.06 2.50
C VAL A 50 -1.04 9.16 1.51
N LEU A 51 -0.39 9.20 0.35
CA LEU A 51 -0.71 10.15 -0.71
C LEU A 51 -2.15 9.94 -1.24
N GLU A 52 -2.49 8.72 -1.64
CA GLU A 52 -3.83 8.41 -2.18
C GLU A 52 -4.92 8.62 -1.11
N GLY A 53 -4.57 8.43 0.18
CA GLY A 53 -5.43 8.73 1.33
C GLY A 53 -5.82 10.20 1.40
N ARG A 54 -4.84 11.10 1.22
CA ARG A 54 -5.08 12.55 1.22
C ARG A 54 -5.80 13.04 -0.03
N LEU A 55 -5.63 12.34 -1.15
CA LEU A 55 -6.30 12.65 -2.42
C LEU A 55 -7.69 12.01 -2.53
N HIS A 56 -8.18 11.33 -1.49
CA HIS A 56 -9.44 10.58 -1.48
C HIS A 56 -9.61 9.63 -2.68
N ALA A 57 -8.50 9.11 -3.22
CA ALA A 57 -8.45 8.34 -4.45
C ALA A 57 -8.62 6.83 -4.21
N SER A 58 -9.63 6.45 -3.43
CA SER A 58 -9.79 5.08 -2.90
C SER A 58 -10.01 4.00 -3.94
N ALA A 59 -10.65 4.31 -5.06
CA ALA A 59 -10.83 3.37 -6.16
C ALA A 59 -9.50 3.04 -6.86
N ARG A 60 -8.65 4.06 -7.08
CA ARG A 60 -7.35 3.89 -7.73
C ARG A 60 -6.39 3.11 -6.85
N MET A 61 -6.40 3.38 -5.55
CA MET A 61 -5.58 2.64 -4.60
C MET A 61 -5.98 1.16 -4.52
N ARG A 62 -7.29 0.88 -4.47
CA ARG A 62 -7.80 -0.51 -4.54
C ARG A 62 -7.37 -1.22 -5.81
N GLN A 63 -7.48 -0.56 -6.97
CA GLN A 63 -7.03 -1.14 -8.24
C GLN A 63 -5.53 -1.46 -8.20
N TYR A 64 -4.69 -0.52 -7.72
CA TYR A 64 -3.26 -0.73 -7.58
C TYR A 64 -2.92 -1.92 -6.68
N LEU A 65 -3.53 -1.99 -5.48
CA LEU A 65 -3.32 -3.08 -4.53
C LEU A 65 -3.77 -4.41 -5.12
N HIS A 66 -4.93 -4.47 -5.79
CA HIS A 66 -5.38 -5.68 -6.46
C HIS A 66 -4.40 -6.15 -7.54
N THR A 67 -3.89 -5.24 -8.37
CA THR A 67 -2.88 -5.58 -9.39
C THR A 67 -1.56 -6.00 -8.77
N ALA A 68 -1.12 -5.34 -7.70
CA ALA A 68 0.10 -5.68 -6.98
C ALA A 68 0.00 -7.07 -6.32
N LEU A 69 -1.13 -7.38 -5.67
CA LEU A 69 -1.40 -8.70 -5.08
C LEU A 69 -1.49 -9.81 -6.14
N ALA A 70 -2.06 -9.51 -7.32
CA ALA A 70 -2.14 -10.47 -8.42
C ALA A 70 -0.78 -10.76 -9.08
N THR A 71 0.09 -9.76 -9.15
CA THR A 71 1.41 -9.92 -9.78
C THR A 71 2.46 -10.46 -8.81
N ARG A 72 2.50 -9.97 -7.57
CA ARG A 72 3.49 -10.33 -6.54
C ARG A 72 2.87 -10.28 -5.13
N PRO A 73 2.26 -11.38 -4.67
CA PRO A 73 1.69 -11.44 -3.33
C PRO A 73 2.80 -11.40 -2.27
N THR A 74 2.85 -10.33 -1.48
CA THR A 74 3.72 -10.20 -0.29
C THR A 74 2.86 -9.95 0.94
N ASP A 75 3.37 -10.36 2.11
CA ASP A 75 2.72 -10.18 3.40
C ASP A 75 2.44 -8.70 3.68
N GLN A 76 3.43 -7.84 3.42
CA GLN A 76 3.29 -6.39 3.57
C GLN A 76 2.20 -5.81 2.68
N LEU A 77 2.04 -6.29 1.44
CA LEU A 77 0.98 -5.83 0.54
C LEU A 77 -0.41 -6.26 1.01
N PHE A 78 -0.54 -7.49 1.51
CA PHE A 78 -1.81 -7.95 2.09
C PHE A 78 -2.17 -7.16 3.35
N VAL A 79 -1.18 -6.88 4.20
CA VAL A 79 -1.36 -6.05 5.40
C VAL A 79 -1.85 -4.65 5.02
N MET A 80 -1.18 -4.01 4.05
CA MET A 80 -1.57 -2.68 3.58
C MET A 80 -2.95 -2.68 2.91
N ALA A 81 -3.29 -3.72 2.15
CA ALA A 81 -4.61 -3.83 1.51
C ALA A 81 -5.72 -3.99 2.55
N ALA A 82 -5.52 -4.83 3.56
CA ALA A 82 -6.49 -4.99 4.64
C ALA A 82 -6.67 -3.70 5.44
N GLN A 83 -5.57 -3.02 5.83
CA GLN A 83 -5.63 -1.74 6.55
C GLN A 83 -6.35 -0.65 5.74
N TRP A 84 -6.12 -0.60 4.43
CA TRP A 84 -6.77 0.36 3.55
C TRP A 84 -8.29 0.15 3.47
N GLU A 85 -8.73 -1.10 3.36
CA GLU A 85 -10.15 -1.44 3.30
C GLU A 85 -10.85 -1.20 4.65
N VAL A 86 -10.18 -1.51 5.78
CA VAL A 86 -10.68 -1.21 7.13
C VAL A 86 -10.83 0.30 7.38
N GLY A 87 -9.88 1.11 6.90
CA GLY A 87 -9.96 2.57 7.02
C GLY A 87 -10.86 3.25 5.99
N GLY A 88 -11.32 2.50 4.97
CA GLY A 88 -12.17 2.98 3.89
C GLY A 88 -13.66 2.65 4.11
N ALA A 89 -14.47 2.97 3.09
CA ALA A 89 -15.88 2.59 3.03
C ALA A 89 -16.07 1.15 2.51
N SER A 90 -15.14 0.23 2.81
CA SER A 90 -15.30 -1.17 2.38
C SER A 90 -16.34 -1.88 3.23
N THR A 91 -16.98 -2.88 2.64
CA THR A 91 -17.78 -3.83 3.40
C THR A 91 -16.86 -4.80 4.13
N ALA A 92 -17.28 -5.27 5.31
CA ALA A 92 -16.58 -6.31 6.08
C ALA A 92 -16.24 -7.56 5.23
N SER A 93 -17.07 -7.86 4.23
CA SER A 93 -16.83 -8.94 3.26
C SER A 93 -15.59 -8.72 2.39
N GLY A 94 -15.25 -7.48 2.04
CA GLY A 94 -14.05 -7.15 1.27
C GLY A 94 -12.77 -7.40 2.05
N VAL A 95 -12.73 -6.96 3.31
CA VAL A 95 -11.61 -7.22 4.22
C VAL A 95 -11.42 -8.72 4.44
N ARG A 96 -12.52 -9.45 4.71
CA ARG A 96 -12.48 -10.91 4.90
C ARG A 96 -11.95 -11.63 3.67
N ALA A 97 -12.40 -11.26 2.47
CA ALA A 97 -11.95 -11.88 1.22
C ALA A 97 -10.44 -11.66 0.97
N ILE A 98 -9.88 -10.52 1.39
CA ILE A 98 -8.43 -10.25 1.29
C ILE A 98 -7.66 -11.12 2.27
N LEU A 99 -8.12 -11.21 3.52
CA LEU A 99 -7.44 -12.00 4.55
C LEU A 99 -7.54 -13.51 4.28
N GLU A 100 -8.68 -14.00 3.81
CA GLU A 100 -8.86 -15.40 3.39
C GLU A 100 -7.93 -15.75 2.22
N ARG A 101 -7.78 -14.84 1.25
CA ARG A 101 -6.83 -15.02 0.14
C ARG A 101 -5.39 -15.04 0.62
N ALA A 102 -5.07 -14.26 1.65
CA ALA A 102 -3.75 -14.26 2.28
C ALA A 102 -3.50 -15.59 3.02
N ALA A 103 -4.47 -16.08 3.78
CA ALA A 103 -4.40 -17.34 4.51
C ALA A 103 -4.34 -18.57 3.58
N ALA A 104 -4.99 -18.51 2.41
CA ALA A 104 -4.95 -19.56 1.39
C ALA A 104 -3.57 -19.67 0.70
N SER A 105 -2.72 -18.63 0.78
CA SER A 105 -1.38 -18.65 0.20
C SER A 105 -0.39 -19.32 1.16
N LYS A 106 0.22 -20.44 0.72
CA LYS A 106 1.20 -21.20 1.51
C LYS A 106 2.40 -20.38 2.00
N ALA A 107 2.81 -19.36 1.24
CA ALA A 107 3.91 -18.48 1.62
C ALA A 107 3.52 -17.45 2.70
N LEU A 108 2.22 -17.14 2.80
CA LEU A 108 1.70 -16.05 3.64
C LEU A 108 0.94 -16.57 4.86
N ALA A 109 0.52 -17.83 4.84
CA ALA A 109 -0.09 -18.54 5.96
C ALA A 109 0.79 -18.56 7.23
N HIS A 110 2.10 -18.33 7.10
CA HIS A 110 3.02 -18.25 8.23
C HIS A 110 3.27 -16.83 8.74
N SER A 111 2.67 -15.79 8.14
CA SER A 111 2.88 -14.41 8.58
C SER A 111 2.07 -14.13 9.86
N PRO A 112 2.73 -13.84 11.01
CA PRO A 112 2.02 -13.54 12.25
C PRO A 112 1.19 -12.26 12.13
N ALA A 113 1.67 -11.29 11.36
CA ALA A 113 1.00 -10.01 11.17
C ALA A 113 -0.37 -10.15 10.49
N LEU A 114 -0.50 -11.09 9.55
CA LEU A 114 -1.78 -11.38 8.89
C LEU A 114 -2.76 -12.06 9.84
N TRP A 115 -2.29 -13.01 10.65
CA TRP A 115 -3.11 -13.66 11.68
C TRP A 115 -3.57 -12.70 12.77
N HIS A 116 -2.70 -11.79 13.22
CA HIS A 116 -3.10 -10.76 14.18
C HIS A 116 -4.17 -9.84 13.62
N MET A 117 -4.11 -9.49 12.34
CA MET A 117 -5.19 -8.73 11.70
C MET A 117 -6.47 -9.54 11.53
N TYR A 118 -6.36 -10.83 11.16
CA TYR A 118 -7.52 -11.70 11.04
C TYR A 118 -8.26 -11.85 12.37
N LEU A 119 -7.52 -12.12 13.45
CA LEU A 119 -8.06 -12.22 14.80
C LEU A 119 -8.57 -10.89 15.36
N GLY A 120 -7.98 -9.76 14.94
CA GLY A 120 -8.47 -8.44 15.31
C GLY A 120 -9.70 -7.99 14.52
N PHE A 121 -10.04 -8.69 13.44
CA PHE A 121 -11.18 -8.39 12.58
C PHE A 121 -12.42 -9.27 12.88
N GLU A 122 -12.22 -10.52 13.33
CA GLU A 122 -13.31 -11.36 13.89
C GLU A 122 -13.80 -10.84 15.25
#